data_AF-A0A1V5JIW0-F1
#
_entry.id   AF-A0A1V5JIW0-F1
#
_cell.length_a   1.000
_cell.length_b   1.000
_cell.length_c   1.000
_cell.angle_alpha   90.00
_cell.angle_beta   90.00
_cell.angle_gamma   90.00
#
_symmetry.space_group_name_H-M   'P 1'
#
loop_
_entity.id
_entity.type
_entity.pdbx_description
1 polymer ?
#
loop_
_entity_poly.entity_id
_entity_poly.type
_entity_poly.pdbx_seq_one_letter_code
_entity_poly.pdbx_strand_id
1 'polypeptide(L)'
;MLIQEQSDDVDYWGEQFIHQDLVGVLEKIIPTCRTQGQYLHPGPLHIEIAMRERKEEAFWSLNTDAHLRSVLLGRSVTVPLVGGRLLLGEFGRIYFADFDQTRARERQVQVQVLG
;
A
#
# COMPACT_ATOMS: atom_id res chain seq x y z
N MET A 1 5.29 0.96 3.57
CA MET A 1 5.68 2.09 4.44
C MET A 1 6.59 2.98 3.61
N LEU A 2 6.34 4.29 3.59
CA LEU A 2 7.10 5.25 2.80
C LEU A 2 7.39 6.51 3.61
N ILE A 3 8.34 7.32 3.15
CA ILE A 3 8.54 8.68 3.66
C ILE A 3 7.93 9.65 2.65
N GLN A 4 7.10 10.58 3.14
CA GLN A 4 6.48 11.61 2.32
C GLN A 4 6.29 12.89 3.14
N GLU A 5 6.04 14.01 2.46
CA GLU A 5 5.58 15.26 3.05
C GLU A 5 4.13 15.15 3.56
N GLN A 6 3.78 15.99 4.54
CA GLN A 6 2.40 16.20 4.95
C GLN A 6 1.82 17.37 4.16
N SER A 7 0.68 17.16 3.51
CA SER A 7 -0.11 18.24 2.92
C SER A 7 -1.05 18.86 3.96
N ASP A 8 -1.22 20.17 3.89
CA ASP A 8 -2.17 20.90 4.73
C ASP A 8 -3.62 20.71 4.25
N ASP A 9 -3.82 20.65 2.93
CA ASP A 9 -5.13 20.47 2.32
C ASP A 9 -5.50 18.99 2.16
N VAL A 10 -6.81 18.72 2.27
CA VAL A 10 -7.40 17.41 2.06
C VAL A 10 -8.57 17.48 1.08
N ASP A 11 -8.83 16.36 0.39
CA ASP A 11 -9.99 16.23 -0.48
C ASP A 11 -11.29 15.97 0.32
N TYR A 12 -12.41 15.74 -0.38
CA TYR A 12 -13.71 15.47 0.26
C TYR A 12 -13.76 14.16 1.06
N TRP A 13 -12.77 13.29 0.90
CA TRP A 13 -12.62 12.03 1.63
C TRP A 13 -11.61 12.13 2.78
N GLY A 14 -11.01 13.30 2.97
CA GLY A 14 -9.99 13.55 3.98
C GLY A 14 -8.59 13.08 3.58
N GLU A 15 -8.36 12.74 2.31
CA GLU A 15 -7.04 12.36 1.82
C GLU A 15 -6.20 13.61 1.51
N GLN A 16 -4.94 13.60 1.94
CA GLN A 16 -4.02 14.70 1.70
C GLN A 16 -3.71 14.82 0.20
N PHE A 17 -3.68 16.05 -0.33
CA PHE A 17 -3.50 16.25 -1.77
C PHE A 17 -2.26 15.56 -2.33
N ILE A 18 -1.13 15.61 -1.62
CA ILE A 18 0.10 14.95 -2.07
C ILE A 18 -0.02 13.41 -2.14
N HIS A 19 -0.83 12.81 -1.27
CA HIS A 19 -1.11 11.38 -1.33
C HIS A 19 -2.11 11.05 -2.42
N GLN A 20 -3.12 11.90 -2.63
CA GLN A 20 -4.06 11.75 -3.73
C GLN A 20 -3.37 11.87 -5.09
N ASP A 21 -2.40 12.77 -5.22
CA ASP A 21 -1.53 12.89 -6.40
C ASP A 21 -0.67 11.63 -6.59
N LEU A 22 -0.08 11.10 -5.52
CA LEU A 22 0.64 9.83 -5.57
C LEU A 22 -0.26 8.70 -6.07
N VAL A 23 -1.48 8.57 -5.53
CA VAL A 23 -2.48 7.60 -5.99
C VAL A 23 -2.83 7.83 -7.46
N GLY A 24 -3.01 9.09 -7.88
CA GLY A 24 -3.30 9.44 -9.27
C GLY A 24 -2.15 9.09 -10.24
N VAL A 25 -0.89 9.23 -9.82
CA VAL A 25 0.27 8.78 -10.60
C VAL A 25 0.31 7.25 -10.67
N LEU A 26 0.13 6.57 -9.53
CA LEU A 26 0.11 5.12 -9.49
C LEU A 26 -1.02 4.54 -10.34
N GLU A 27 -2.19 5.16 -10.38
CA GLU A 27 -3.32 4.73 -11.20
C GLU A 27 -2.99 4.74 -12.71
N LYS A 28 -2.13 5.65 -13.17
CA LYS A 28 -1.72 5.71 -14.58
C LYS A 28 -0.81 4.55 -14.98
N ILE A 29 0.07 4.10 -14.08
CA ILE A 29 1.08 3.07 -14.37
C ILE A 29 0.68 1.68 -13.88
N ILE A 30 -0.11 1.61 -12.80
CA ILE A 30 -0.61 0.40 -12.15
C ILE A 30 -2.08 0.68 -11.76
N PRO A 31 -3.02 0.59 -12.71
CA PRO A 31 -4.43 0.88 -12.45
C PRO A 31 -5.07 -0.05 -11.42
N THR A 32 -5.96 0.46 -10.59
CA THR A 32 -6.70 -0.37 -9.63
C THR A 32 -7.41 -1.54 -10.33
N CYS A 33 -7.26 -2.76 -9.80
CA CYS A 33 -7.88 -3.95 -10.34
C CYS A 33 -9.40 -3.90 -10.09
N ARG A 34 -10.19 -3.66 -11.14
CA ARG A 34 -11.65 -3.49 -11.05
C ARG A 34 -12.43 -4.73 -11.46
N THR A 35 -11.81 -5.61 -12.24
CA THR A 35 -12.47 -6.79 -12.80
C THR A 35 -11.47 -7.91 -13.08
N GLN A 36 -11.96 -9.14 -13.15
CA GLN A 36 -11.19 -10.30 -13.57
C GLN A 36 -10.62 -10.11 -14.99
N GLY A 37 -9.41 -10.59 -15.22
CA GLY A 37 -8.74 -10.51 -16.52
C GLY A 37 -8.10 -9.14 -16.84
N GLN A 38 -8.25 -8.12 -15.98
CA GLN A 38 -7.51 -6.87 -16.11
C GLN A 38 -5.99 -7.09 -15.96
N TYR A 39 -5.62 -8.02 -15.09
CA TYR A 39 -4.27 -8.52 -14.91
C TYR A 39 -4.26 -10.05 -15.07
N LEU A 40 -3.08 -10.63 -15.32
CA LEU A 40 -2.92 -12.09 -15.35
C LEU A 40 -3.20 -12.75 -13.98
N HIS A 41 -2.94 -12.02 -12.90
CA HIS A 41 -3.34 -12.40 -11.55
C HIS A 41 -4.66 -11.68 -11.20
N PRO A 42 -5.62 -12.34 -10.52
CA PRO A 42 -5.61 -13.76 -10.18
C PRO A 42 -6.04 -14.64 -11.36
N GLY A 43 -5.45 -15.83 -11.45
CA GLY A 43 -5.86 -16.87 -12.40
C GLY A 43 -6.75 -17.95 -11.76
N PRO A 44 -7.40 -18.83 -12.55
CA PRO A 44 -8.34 -19.84 -12.03
C PRO A 44 -7.76 -20.75 -10.95
N LEU A 45 -6.51 -21.20 -11.12
CA LEU A 45 -5.83 -22.05 -10.14
C LEU A 45 -5.61 -21.33 -8.80
N HIS A 46 -5.28 -20.03 -8.83
CA HIS A 46 -5.12 -19.25 -7.61
C HIS A 46 -6.43 -19.16 -6.83
N ILE A 47 -7.55 -18.95 -7.53
CA ILE A 47 -8.88 -18.86 -6.94
C ILE A 47 -9.31 -20.20 -6.34
N GLU A 48 -9.11 -21.31 -7.06
CA GLU A 48 -9.38 -22.66 -6.56
C GLU A 48 -8.65 -22.93 -5.23
N ILE A 49 -7.35 -22.62 -5.19
CA ILE A 49 -6.52 -22.77 -3.98
C ILE A 49 -7.01 -21.83 -2.86
N ALA A 50 -7.34 -20.58 -3.18
CA ALA A 50 -7.82 -19.59 -2.21
C ALA A 50 -9.11 -20.02 -1.53
N MET A 51 -10.07 -20.52 -2.30
CA MET A 51 -11.34 -21.04 -1.78
C MET A 51 -11.12 -22.30 -0.95
N ARG A 52 -10.33 -23.26 -1.47
CA ARG A 52 -10.10 -24.56 -0.83
C ARG A 52 -9.34 -24.46 0.48
N GLU A 53 -8.27 -23.68 0.53
CA GLU A 53 -7.32 -23.69 1.65
C GLU A 53 -7.55 -22.55 2.64
N ARG A 54 -8.03 -21.39 2.15
CA ARG A 54 -8.14 -20.16 2.95
C ARG A 54 -9.57 -19.70 3.15
N LYS A 55 -10.56 -20.39 2.55
CA LYS A 55 -11.99 -20.01 2.58
C LYS A 55 -12.17 -18.56 2.11
N GLU A 56 -11.43 -18.18 1.07
CA GLU A 56 -11.46 -16.83 0.51
C GLU A 56 -12.47 -16.71 -0.62
N GLU A 57 -13.16 -15.58 -0.68
CA GLU A 57 -14.00 -15.22 -1.81
C GLU A 57 -13.14 -14.83 -3.02
N ALA A 58 -13.57 -15.20 -4.22
CA ALA A 58 -12.78 -14.97 -5.44
C ALA A 58 -12.44 -13.48 -5.66
N PHE A 59 -13.36 -12.58 -5.32
CA PHE A 59 -13.14 -11.13 -5.48
C PHE A 59 -12.07 -10.57 -4.53
N TRP A 60 -11.73 -11.27 -3.44
CA TRP A 60 -10.65 -10.88 -2.54
C TRP A 60 -9.26 -10.98 -3.17
N SER A 61 -9.13 -11.70 -4.29
CA SER A 61 -7.89 -11.80 -5.06
C SER A 61 -7.77 -10.72 -6.14
N LEU A 62 -8.75 -9.81 -6.29
CA LEU A 62 -8.68 -8.65 -7.19
C LEU A 62 -7.82 -7.53 -6.59
N ASN A 63 -6.60 -7.85 -6.18
CA ASN A 63 -5.66 -6.94 -5.49
C ASN A 63 -4.28 -6.91 -6.17
N THR A 64 -4.21 -7.26 -7.46
CA THR A 64 -2.95 -7.31 -8.21
C THR A 64 -2.24 -5.97 -8.26
N ASP A 65 -2.99 -4.87 -8.37
CA ASP A 65 -2.47 -3.51 -8.28
C ASP A 65 -1.82 -3.25 -6.91
N ALA A 66 -2.40 -3.77 -5.83
CA ALA A 66 -1.82 -3.65 -4.49
C ALA A 66 -0.45 -4.31 -4.39
N HIS A 67 -0.30 -5.50 -4.97
CA HIS A 67 0.99 -6.19 -5.06
C HIS A 67 2.01 -5.38 -5.86
N LEU A 68 1.63 -4.88 -7.04
CA LEU A 68 2.53 -4.12 -7.91
C LEU A 68 2.94 -2.78 -7.30
N ARG A 69 2.01 -2.01 -6.73
CA ARG A 69 2.27 -0.74 -6.04
C ARG A 69 3.17 -0.94 -4.82
N SER A 70 2.95 -2.01 -4.05
CA SER A 70 3.78 -2.34 -2.90
C SER A 70 5.22 -2.69 -3.28
N VAL A 71 5.43 -3.41 -4.39
CA VAL A 71 6.77 -3.72 -4.90
C VAL A 71 7.47 -2.45 -5.37
N LEU A 72 6.76 -1.55 -6.06
CA LEU A 72 7.32 -0.32 -6.58
C LEU A 72 7.76 0.65 -5.47
N LEU A 73 6.93 0.87 -4.46
CA LEU A 73 7.21 1.83 -3.38
C LEU A 73 8.08 1.25 -2.25
N GLY A 74 8.14 -0.07 -2.12
CA GLY A 74 8.80 -0.73 -1.01
C GLY A 74 7.90 -0.92 0.21
N ARG A 75 8.36 -1.80 1.10
CA ARG A 75 7.59 -2.27 2.27
C ARG A 75 8.16 -1.82 3.61
N SER A 76 9.31 -1.17 3.62
CA SER A 76 10.01 -0.71 4.82
C SER A 76 10.77 0.59 4.53
N VAL A 77 11.04 1.34 5.58
CA VAL A 77 11.98 2.47 5.55
C VAL A 77 12.97 2.30 6.70
N THR A 78 14.20 2.75 6.49
CA THR A 78 15.25 2.77 7.50
C THR A 78 15.64 4.22 7.74
N VAL A 79 15.56 4.68 8.99
CA VAL A 79 15.80 6.08 9.36
C VAL A 79 16.86 6.13 10.45
N PRO A 80 17.95 6.90 10.29
CA PRO A 80 18.95 7.07 11.34
C PRO A 80 18.35 7.69 12.60
N LEU A 81 18.75 7.18 13.76
CA LEU A 81 18.43 7.73 15.07
C LEU A 81 19.69 8.35 15.67
N VAL A 82 19.79 9.68 15.69
CA VAL A 82 20.98 10.41 16.17
C VAL A 82 20.60 11.31 17.33
N GLY A 83 21.21 11.10 18.49
CA GLY A 83 20.91 11.87 19.70
C GLY A 83 19.44 11.78 20.12
N GLY A 84 18.84 10.58 19.98
CA GLY A 84 17.42 10.33 20.30
C GLY A 84 16.41 10.91 19.31
N ARG A 85 16.84 11.41 18.15
CA ARG A 85 15.96 12.00 17.13
C ARG A 85 16.07 11.26 15.80
N LEU A 86 14.92 10.98 15.20
CA LEU A 86 14.83 10.41 13.85
C LEU A 86 15.23 11.48 12.82
N LEU A 87 16.19 11.16 11.95
CA LEU A 87 16.62 12.06 10.88
C LEU A 87 15.74 11.90 9.63
N LEU A 88 14.54 12.49 9.65
CA LEU A 88 13.57 12.46 8.54
C LEU A 88 13.68 13.65 7.57
N GLY A 89 14.35 14.73 8.00
CA GLY A 89 14.23 16.05 7.36
C GLY A 89 13.01 16.83 7.88
N GLU A 90 12.91 18.10 7.51
CA GLU A 90 11.87 19.03 8.01
C GLU A 90 10.45 18.56 7.67
N PHE A 91 10.24 18.18 6.41
CA PHE A 91 8.94 17.77 5.88
C PHE A 91 8.72 16.25 5.91
N GLY A 92 9.75 15.44 6.20
CA GLY A 92 9.64 13.98 6.14
C GLY A 92 8.74 13.42 7.24
N ARG A 93 7.76 12.60 6.85
CA ARG A 93 6.89 11.82 7.73
C ARG A 93 6.83 10.37 7.25
N ILE A 94 6.66 9.44 8.18
CA ILE A 94 6.52 8.01 7.85
C ILE A 94 5.04 7.69 7.69
N TYR A 95 4.67 7.16 6.54
CA TYR A 95 3.30 6.74 6.23
C TYR A 95 3.18 5.23 6.01
N PHE A 96 2.08 4.69 6.50
CA PHE A 96 1.60 3.36 6.13
C PHE A 96 0.64 3.49 4.95
N ALA A 97 0.89 2.76 3.87
CA ALA A 97 0.01 2.72 2.70
C ALA A 97 -0.60 1.32 2.58
N ASP A 98 -1.93 1.25 2.57
CA ASP A 98 -2.68 0.04 2.26
C ASP A 98 -3.27 0.16 0.86
N PHE A 99 -2.81 -0.70 -0.04
CA PHE A 99 -3.32 -0.74 -1.41
C PHE A 99 -4.35 -1.86 -1.63
N ASP A 100 -4.52 -2.79 -0.67
CA ASP A 100 -5.46 -3.90 -0.83
C ASP A 100 -6.84 -3.50 -0.31
N GLN A 101 -7.63 -2.92 -1.22
CA GLN A 101 -8.99 -2.45 -0.98
C GLN A 101 -10.08 -3.53 -1.11
N THR A 102 -9.71 -4.81 -1.30
CA THR A 102 -10.69 -5.87 -1.60
C THR A 102 -11.49 -6.34 -0.39
N ARG A 103 -10.92 -6.22 0.82
CA ARG A 103 -11.56 -6.57 2.09
C ARG A 103 -10.88 -5.88 3.26
N ALA A 104 -11.64 -5.60 4.31
CA ALA A 104 -11.09 -5.16 5.59
C ALA A 104 -10.21 -6.27 6.20
N ARG A 105 -9.08 -5.86 6.79
CA ARG A 105 -8.11 -6.76 7.40
C ARG A 105 -7.33 -5.99 8.45
N GLU A 106 -6.91 -6.66 9.51
CA GLU A 106 -5.93 -6.09 10.44
C GLU A 106 -4.56 -5.95 9.74
N ARG A 107 -3.89 -4.83 9.98
CA ARG A 107 -2.55 -4.54 9.47
C ARG A 107 -1.60 -4.41 10.64
N GLN A 108 -0.43 -5.00 10.51
CA GLN A 108 0.63 -4.92 11.52
C GLN A 108 1.86 -4.26 10.91
N VAL A 109 2.36 -3.24 11.61
CA VAL A 109 3.62 -2.57 11.30
C VAL A 109 4.61 -2.94 12.38
N GLN A 110 5.77 -3.45 11.97
CA GLN A 110 6.86 -3.79 12.89
C GLN A 110 7.88 -2.65 12.90
N VAL A 111 8.28 -2.25 14.10
CA VAL A 111 9.32 -1.23 14.32
C VAL A 111 10.47 -1.89 15.06
N GLN A 112 11.66 -1.79 14.51
CA GLN A 112 12.90 -2.28 15.12
C GLN A 112 13.87 -1.12 15.29
N VAL A 113 14.44 -1.00 16.49
CA VAL A 113 15.54 -0.07 16.78
C VAL A 113 16.79 -0.91 17.01
N LEU A 114 17.85 -0.61 16.27
CA LEU A 114 19.16 -1.26 16.35
C LEU A 114 20.20 -0.21 16.71
N GLY A 115 21.06 -0.50 17.69
CA GLY A 115 22.08 0.42 18.19
C GLY A 115 22.98 -0.22 19.22
#